data_AF-A0A2V0PL72-F1
#
_entry.id   AF-A0A2V0PL72-F1
#
_cell.length_a   1.000
_cell.length_b   1.000
_cell.length_c   1.000
_cell.angle_alpha   90.00
_cell.angle_beta   90.00
_cell.angle_gamma   90.00
#
_symmetry.space_group_name_H-M   'P 1'
#
loop_
_entity.id
_entity.type
_entity.pdbx_description
1 polymer ?
#
loop_
_entity_poly.entity_id
_entity_poly.type
_entity_poly.pdbx_seq_one_letter_code
_entity_poly.pdbx_strand_id
1 'polypeptide(L)'
;MIGQGTAGRLQQARWPRRPGAAAAAGTPRCRAAPRCRAAHPQPLRPWPSQLRCASSLAAASTAEAGAAATAEAQQEEEGAGDAPAKTEQRKRVLSGVQPTGKLHLGNYMGAIKNWVPLQDDYDTFFCVVDLHAITVQHDPKDLRAATRNMAAAYLAAGIDPDKASIFVQSHVGAHSELSWLLECTTPMGWLQRMIQFKEKARKQGEDVRAGLLTYPVLMAADILLYGADLVPVGEDQKQHLELTRDIAERVNHLYGGKAWKKRGGRGGRVLKVPEPFIPPAGARIMSLQDGTAKMSKSAENDASRINLTDDAAAIASKIKR
;
A
#
# COMPACT_ATOMS: atom_id res chain seq x y z
N MET A 1 -27.43 56.54 32.91
CA MET A 1 -28.34 55.68 33.69
C MET A 1 -27.81 54.26 33.64
N ILE A 2 -27.38 53.76 34.81
CA ILE A 2 -27.32 52.36 35.31
C ILE A 2 -26.50 51.37 34.45
N GLY A 3 -25.43 50.70 34.89
CA GLY A 3 -24.90 50.40 36.23
C GLY A 3 -24.40 48.94 36.25
N GLN A 4 -23.16 48.70 36.68
CA GLN A 4 -22.50 47.38 36.72
C GLN A 4 -23.03 46.45 37.84
N GLY A 5 -22.77 45.13 37.69
CA GLY A 5 -22.70 44.13 38.77
C GLY A 5 -23.81 43.06 38.70
N THR A 6 -23.51 41.77 38.51
CA THR A 6 -22.98 40.88 39.57
C THR A 6 -22.51 39.53 39.03
N ALA A 7 -21.67 38.87 39.84
CA ALA A 7 -20.87 37.69 39.56
C ALA A 7 -21.64 36.35 39.60
N GLY A 8 -21.28 35.42 38.70
CA GLY A 8 -21.52 33.99 38.82
C GLY A 8 -20.20 33.22 38.74
N ARG A 9 -19.80 32.58 39.83
CA ARG A 9 -18.50 31.94 40.05
C ARG A 9 -18.55 30.47 39.59
N LEU A 10 -17.81 30.10 38.53
CA LEU A 10 -17.64 28.70 38.10
C LEU A 10 -16.60 28.00 38.98
N GLN A 11 -17.00 26.87 39.57
CA GLN A 11 -16.13 25.99 40.35
C GLN A 11 -15.15 25.25 39.43
N GLN A 12 -13.85 25.38 39.69
CA GLN A 12 -12.79 24.55 39.10
C GLN A 12 -12.61 23.28 39.93
N ALA A 13 -12.78 22.11 39.31
CA ALA A 13 -12.46 20.83 39.92
C ALA A 13 -10.93 20.69 40.09
N ARG A 14 -10.47 20.52 41.34
CA ARG A 14 -9.08 20.26 41.70
C ARG A 14 -8.78 18.76 41.66
N TRP A 15 -7.73 18.37 40.95
CA TRP A 15 -7.13 17.04 41.02
C TRP A 15 -6.34 16.87 42.35
N PRO A 16 -6.38 15.69 42.99
CA PRO A 16 -5.68 15.47 44.26
C PRO A 16 -4.15 15.43 44.07
N ARG A 17 -3.43 16.11 44.98
CA ARG A 17 -1.97 16.14 45.05
C ARG A 17 -1.43 14.81 45.61
N ARG A 18 -0.36 14.30 45.01
CA ARG A 18 0.43 13.16 45.56
C ARG A 18 1.05 13.54 46.92
N PRO A 19 1.06 12.64 47.93
CA PRO A 19 1.82 12.86 49.16
C PRO A 19 3.33 12.75 48.91
N GLY A 20 4.07 13.62 49.60
CA GLY A 20 5.53 13.74 49.53
C GLY A 20 6.28 12.59 50.21
N ALA A 21 7.55 12.46 49.81
CA ALA A 21 8.50 11.47 50.28
C ALA A 21 8.86 11.68 51.77
N ALA A 22 8.91 10.57 52.51
CA ALA A 22 9.59 10.46 53.80
C ALA A 22 10.69 9.38 53.68
N ALA A 23 11.82 9.66 54.32
CA ALA A 23 13.07 8.91 54.21
C ALA A 23 13.15 7.74 55.21
N ALA A 24 14.01 6.77 54.83
CA ALA A 24 14.90 5.95 55.66
C ALA A 24 14.64 4.43 55.74
N ALA A 25 15.80 3.73 55.65
CA ALA A 25 16.17 2.40 56.13
C ALA A 25 16.20 1.22 55.13
N GLY A 26 17.43 0.77 54.82
CA GLY A 26 17.76 -0.63 54.51
C GLY A 26 18.01 -0.98 53.04
N THR A 27 19.26 -0.86 52.56
CA THR A 27 19.71 -1.50 51.31
C THR A 27 20.59 -2.72 51.61
N PRO A 28 20.35 -3.90 51.02
CA PRO A 28 21.38 -4.89 50.81
C PRO A 28 22.16 -4.56 49.53
N ARG A 29 23.49 -4.45 49.67
CA ARG A 29 24.46 -4.20 48.60
C ARG A 29 24.34 -5.24 47.47
N CYS A 30 23.94 -4.82 46.28
CA CYS A 30 24.25 -5.53 45.04
C CYS A 30 25.56 -5.00 44.43
N ARG A 31 26.45 -5.92 44.07
CA ARG A 31 27.79 -5.67 43.53
C ARG A 31 27.73 -4.93 42.19
N ALA A 32 28.62 -3.97 41.99
CA ALA A 32 28.77 -3.20 40.76
C ALA A 32 29.27 -4.07 39.60
N ALA A 33 28.56 -4.03 38.47
CA ALA A 33 29.05 -4.47 37.16
C ALA A 33 29.81 -3.31 36.46
N PRO A 34 30.85 -3.59 35.66
CA PRO A 34 31.71 -2.54 35.10
C PRO A 34 31.01 -1.75 33.99
N ARG A 35 31.31 -0.44 33.96
CA ARG A 35 30.82 0.55 32.98
C ARG A 35 31.23 0.16 31.55
N CYS A 36 30.27 -0.22 30.72
CA CYS A 36 30.45 -0.21 29.26
C CYS A 36 30.47 1.25 28.78
N ARG A 37 31.59 1.66 28.18
CA ARG A 37 31.72 2.95 27.49
C ARG A 37 30.77 2.97 26.29
N ALA A 38 29.91 3.98 26.21
CA ALA A 38 29.10 4.24 25.03
C ALA A 38 30.01 4.59 23.84
N ALA A 39 29.91 3.81 22.76
CA ALA A 39 30.52 4.15 21.49
C ALA A 39 29.66 5.23 20.80
N HIS A 40 30.30 6.31 20.36
CA HIS A 40 29.68 7.33 19.52
C HIS A 40 29.18 6.72 18.20
N PRO A 41 27.96 7.02 17.73
CA PRO A 41 27.55 6.66 16.39
C PRO A 41 28.25 7.56 15.36
N GLN A 42 28.99 6.93 14.44
CA GLN A 42 29.57 7.55 13.26
C GLN A 42 28.44 8.07 12.33
N PRO A 43 28.61 9.22 11.66
CA PRO A 43 27.62 9.71 10.70
C PRO A 43 27.59 8.82 9.44
N LEU A 44 26.38 8.46 9.01
CA LEU A 44 26.12 7.70 7.79
C LEU A 44 26.55 8.53 6.56
N ARG A 45 27.33 7.90 5.67
CA ARG A 45 27.73 8.49 4.38
C ARG A 45 26.50 8.66 3.47
N PRO A 46 26.38 9.77 2.72
CA PRO A 46 25.31 9.94 1.76
C PRO A 46 25.44 8.94 0.59
N TRP A 47 24.30 8.41 0.16
CA TRP A 47 24.17 7.50 -0.98
C TRP A 47 24.48 8.24 -2.29
N PRO A 48 25.22 7.64 -3.25
CA PRO A 48 25.52 8.30 -4.51
C PRO A 48 24.26 8.41 -5.38
N SER A 49 23.82 9.65 -5.61
CA SER A 49 22.79 10.02 -6.58
C SER A 49 23.42 10.07 -7.97
N GLN A 50 23.38 8.95 -8.70
CA GLN A 50 23.62 8.94 -10.15
C GLN A 50 23.20 7.58 -10.76
N LEU A 51 21.89 7.40 -10.96
CA LEU A 51 21.39 6.49 -12.00
C LEU A 51 21.50 7.26 -13.32
N ARG A 52 22.62 7.05 -14.03
CA ARG A 52 22.72 7.45 -15.45
C ARG A 52 21.86 6.47 -16.25
N CYS A 53 20.96 7.03 -17.06
CA CYS A 53 20.32 6.30 -18.15
C CYS A 53 21.40 5.63 -19.01
N ALA A 54 21.29 4.33 -19.21
CA ALA A 54 22.05 3.61 -20.21
C ALA A 54 21.53 4.03 -21.59
N SER A 55 22.18 5.01 -22.22
CA SER A 55 22.08 5.21 -23.66
C SER A 55 22.92 4.14 -24.36
N SER A 56 22.31 3.44 -25.30
CA SER A 56 22.91 2.46 -26.18
C SER A 56 24.20 2.98 -26.82
N LEU A 57 25.33 2.36 -26.46
CA LEU A 57 26.58 2.48 -27.19
C LEU A 57 26.64 1.32 -28.18
N ALA A 58 26.37 1.64 -29.45
CA ALA A 58 26.80 0.83 -30.57
C ALA A 58 28.33 0.94 -30.68
N ALA A 59 29.04 -0.18 -30.55
CA ALA A 59 30.46 -0.26 -30.82
C ALA A 59 30.66 -0.81 -32.24
N ALA A 60 31.27 0.01 -33.08
CA ALA A 60 31.69 -0.30 -34.44
C ALA A 60 32.90 -1.24 -34.45
N SER A 61 32.90 -2.21 -35.38
CA SER A 61 34.07 -3.03 -35.72
C SER A 61 34.90 -2.36 -36.81
N THR A 62 36.21 -2.34 -36.66
CA THR A 62 37.20 -1.92 -37.67
C THR A 62 37.52 -3.05 -38.65
N ALA A 63 37.49 -2.77 -39.96
CA ALA A 63 38.27 -3.47 -40.98
C ALA A 63 38.41 -2.60 -42.24
N GLU A 64 39.53 -2.78 -42.94
CA GLU A 64 40.23 -1.85 -43.84
C GLU A 64 39.74 -1.77 -45.30
N ALA A 65 40.02 -0.61 -45.90
CA ALA A 65 40.51 -0.28 -47.26
C ALA A 65 40.02 -1.01 -48.53
N GLY A 66 39.58 -0.21 -49.52
CA GLY A 66 39.60 -0.61 -50.94
C GLY A 66 38.79 0.25 -51.93
N ALA A 67 39.45 1.29 -52.49
CA ALA A 67 39.34 1.81 -53.88
C ALA A 67 38.01 2.36 -54.50
N ALA A 68 38.09 3.66 -54.84
CA ALA A 68 37.82 4.32 -56.13
C ALA A 68 36.39 4.51 -56.71
N ALA A 69 36.08 5.80 -56.92
CA ALA A 69 35.23 6.42 -57.97
C ALA A 69 33.73 6.05 -57.96
N THR A 70 32.75 6.96 -58.08
CA THR A 70 32.61 8.17 -58.90
C THR A 70 31.63 9.15 -58.22
N ALA A 71 31.79 10.44 -58.52
CA ALA A 71 30.90 11.50 -58.07
C ALA A 71 29.60 11.53 -58.89
N GLU A 72 28.45 11.45 -58.22
CA GLU A 72 27.17 11.93 -58.75
C GLU A 72 26.39 12.63 -57.64
N ALA A 73 25.97 13.85 -57.94
CA ALA A 73 25.24 14.75 -57.06
C ALA A 73 23.83 14.22 -56.81
N GLN A 74 23.44 14.12 -55.53
CA GLN A 74 22.05 13.89 -55.13
C GLN A 74 21.65 14.94 -54.11
N GLN A 75 20.51 15.54 -54.41
CA GLN A 75 19.91 16.71 -53.79
C GLN A 75 19.49 16.41 -52.36
N GLU A 76 19.72 17.38 -51.48
CA GLU A 76 19.24 17.41 -50.11
C GLU A 76 17.70 17.48 -50.13
N GLU A 77 17.03 16.40 -49.75
CA GLU A 77 15.69 16.49 -49.16
C GLU A 77 15.86 16.57 -47.64
N GLU A 78 15.58 17.74 -47.08
CA GLU A 78 15.40 17.96 -45.65
C GLU A 78 14.20 17.11 -45.17
N GLY A 79 14.49 15.87 -44.78
CA GLY A 79 13.56 14.99 -44.08
C GLY A 79 13.25 15.55 -42.70
N ALA A 80 11.99 15.96 -42.52
CA ALA A 80 11.40 16.39 -41.27
C ALA A 80 11.92 15.57 -40.08
N GLY A 81 12.51 16.27 -39.11
CA GLY A 81 12.96 15.68 -37.86
C GLY A 81 11.84 14.90 -37.20
N ASP A 82 12.09 13.60 -36.99
CA ASP A 82 11.22 12.69 -36.27
C ASP A 82 11.09 13.23 -34.83
N ALA A 83 10.03 14.00 -34.60
CA ALA A 83 9.68 14.45 -33.27
C ALA A 83 9.51 13.20 -32.40
N PRO A 84 10.11 13.11 -31.20
CA PRO A 84 9.99 11.92 -30.38
C PRO A 84 8.51 11.66 -30.16
N ALA A 85 8.04 10.51 -30.68
CA ALA A 85 6.66 10.08 -30.54
C ALA A 85 6.29 10.21 -29.07
N LYS A 86 5.27 11.02 -28.77
CA LYS A 86 4.72 11.14 -27.41
C LYS A 86 4.35 9.73 -26.97
N THR A 87 5.16 9.14 -26.12
CA THR A 87 4.86 7.86 -25.52
C THR A 87 3.63 8.09 -24.64
N GLU A 88 2.45 7.67 -25.11
CA GLU A 88 1.23 7.64 -24.31
C GLU A 88 1.57 6.93 -23.00
N GLN A 89 1.58 7.67 -21.88
CA GLN A 89 1.89 7.11 -20.58
C GLN A 89 0.79 6.11 -20.21
N ARG A 90 1.16 4.84 -20.09
CA ARG A 90 0.25 3.79 -19.62
C ARG A 90 -0.30 4.18 -18.25
N LYS A 91 -1.62 4.05 -18.10
CA LYS A 91 -2.29 4.31 -16.81
C LYS A 91 -1.75 3.36 -15.74
N ARG A 92 -1.69 3.84 -14.51
CA ARG A 92 -1.19 3.06 -13.37
C ARG A 92 -2.32 2.33 -12.65
N VAL A 93 -2.15 1.05 -12.41
CA VAL A 93 -3.09 0.21 -11.66
C VAL A 93 -2.40 -0.31 -10.42
N LEU A 94 -3.00 -0.12 -9.24
CA LEU A 94 -2.49 -0.70 -8.00
C LEU A 94 -3.48 -1.69 -7.42
N SER A 95 -3.01 -2.90 -7.14
CA SER A 95 -3.78 -3.95 -6.47
C SER A 95 -3.04 -4.45 -5.23
N GLY A 96 -3.76 -4.52 -4.10
CA GLY A 96 -3.23 -5.01 -2.82
C GLY A 96 -3.98 -6.25 -2.35
N VAL A 97 -3.27 -7.29 -1.92
CA VAL A 97 -3.87 -8.48 -1.29
C VAL A 97 -3.26 -8.76 0.06
N GLN A 98 -4.13 -8.92 1.06
CA GLN A 98 -3.71 -9.32 2.40
C GLN A 98 -3.21 -10.77 2.41
N PRO A 99 -2.02 -11.03 3.00
CA PRO A 99 -1.50 -12.38 3.20
C PRO A 99 -2.23 -13.08 4.35
N THR A 100 -3.53 -13.32 4.18
CA THR A 100 -4.37 -14.00 5.16
C THR A 100 -4.84 -15.36 4.63
N GLY A 101 -4.74 -16.37 5.49
CA GLY A 101 -5.19 -17.74 5.21
C GLY A 101 -4.47 -18.42 4.05
N LYS A 102 -4.95 -19.61 3.68
CA LYS A 102 -4.54 -20.26 2.43
C LYS A 102 -5.30 -19.64 1.27
N LEU A 103 -4.59 -19.34 0.18
CA LEU A 103 -5.21 -18.93 -1.07
C LEU A 103 -6.08 -20.08 -1.59
N HIS A 104 -7.30 -19.74 -2.00
CA HIS A 104 -8.25 -20.70 -2.56
C HIS A 104 -8.68 -20.32 -3.97
N LEU A 105 -9.32 -21.28 -4.66
CA LEU A 105 -9.76 -21.15 -6.05
C LEU A 105 -10.59 -19.89 -6.31
N GLY A 106 -11.48 -19.54 -5.37
CA GLY A 106 -12.26 -18.30 -5.44
C GLY A 106 -11.43 -17.01 -5.47
N ASN A 107 -10.27 -16.96 -4.79
CA ASN A 107 -9.38 -15.79 -4.88
C ASN A 107 -8.69 -15.72 -6.25
N TYR A 108 -8.24 -16.88 -6.75
CA TYR A 108 -7.58 -16.96 -8.05
C TYR A 108 -8.52 -16.56 -9.19
N MET A 109 -9.70 -17.20 -9.27
CA MET A 109 -10.68 -16.95 -10.34
C MET A 109 -11.40 -15.61 -10.23
N GLY A 110 -11.56 -15.09 -9.01
CA GLY A 110 -12.26 -13.82 -8.76
C GLY A 110 -11.39 -12.59 -8.99
N ALA A 111 -10.07 -12.71 -8.84
CA ALA A 111 -9.17 -11.56 -8.81
C ALA A 111 -7.87 -11.81 -9.59
N ILE A 112 -7.02 -12.72 -9.13
CA ILE A 112 -5.63 -12.87 -9.64
C ILE A 112 -5.62 -13.16 -11.14
N LYS A 113 -6.48 -14.07 -11.62
CA LYS A 113 -6.59 -14.40 -13.05
C LYS A 113 -6.96 -13.20 -13.92
N ASN A 114 -7.77 -12.28 -13.39
CA ASN A 114 -8.20 -11.08 -14.11
C ASN A 114 -7.11 -10.00 -14.14
N TRP A 115 -6.07 -10.11 -13.30
CA TRP A 115 -4.97 -9.17 -13.25
C TRP A 115 -3.85 -9.49 -14.22
N VAL A 116 -3.69 -10.77 -14.58
CA VAL A 116 -2.63 -11.21 -15.51
C VAL A 116 -2.68 -10.44 -16.83
N PRO A 117 -3.84 -10.20 -17.47
CA PRO A 117 -3.87 -9.39 -18.69
C PRO A 117 -3.57 -7.90 -18.47
N LEU A 118 -3.82 -7.37 -17.26
CA LEU A 118 -3.64 -5.93 -16.99
C LEU A 118 -2.19 -5.49 -17.08
N GLN A 119 -1.22 -6.37 -16.84
CA GLN A 119 0.20 -6.02 -16.96
C GLN A 119 0.62 -5.71 -18.42
N ASP A 120 -0.14 -6.21 -19.41
CA ASP A 120 0.10 -5.97 -20.83
C ASP A 120 -0.54 -4.67 -21.35
N ASP A 121 -1.50 -4.10 -20.61
CA ASP A 121 -2.15 -2.82 -20.95
C ASP A 121 -1.75 -1.64 -20.03
N TYR A 122 -1.44 -1.91 -18.76
CA TYR A 122 -1.21 -0.89 -17.71
C TYR A 122 0.18 -0.99 -17.07
N ASP A 123 0.59 0.08 -16.39
CA ASP A 123 1.71 0.08 -15.44
C ASP A 123 1.19 -0.45 -14.09
N THR A 124 1.40 -1.74 -13.83
CA THR A 124 0.75 -2.46 -12.72
C THR A 124 1.65 -2.64 -11.49
N PHE A 125 1.07 -2.38 -10.32
CA PHE A 125 1.67 -2.57 -9.01
C PHE A 125 0.87 -3.62 -8.21
N PHE A 126 1.52 -4.73 -7.87
CA PHE A 126 0.95 -5.81 -7.06
C PHE A 126 1.62 -5.83 -5.69
N CYS A 127 0.87 -5.40 -4.68
CA CYS A 127 1.35 -5.26 -3.31
C CYS A 127 0.83 -6.42 -2.44
N VAL A 128 1.73 -7.09 -1.73
CA VAL A 128 1.36 -7.97 -0.62
C VAL A 128 1.28 -7.11 0.64
N VAL A 129 0.05 -6.82 1.09
CA VAL A 129 -0.22 -5.84 2.14
C VAL A 129 -0.14 -6.45 3.55
N ASP A 130 1.08 -6.74 3.99
CA ASP A 130 1.38 -7.33 5.30
C ASP A 130 1.15 -6.37 6.48
N LEU A 131 1.32 -5.05 6.30
CA LEU A 131 0.99 -4.06 7.35
C LEU A 131 -0.52 -4.01 7.62
N HIS A 132 -1.36 -4.23 6.60
CA HIS A 132 -2.80 -4.36 6.81
C HIS A 132 -3.17 -5.65 7.57
N ALA A 133 -2.41 -6.73 7.39
CA ALA A 133 -2.68 -8.01 8.05
C ALA A 133 -2.47 -7.95 9.58
N ILE A 134 -1.57 -7.09 10.06
CA ILE A 134 -1.27 -6.97 11.49
C ILE A 134 -2.27 -6.11 12.28
N THR A 135 -3.28 -5.53 11.61
CA THR A 135 -4.38 -4.79 12.26
C THR A 135 -5.24 -5.69 13.16
N VAL A 136 -5.16 -7.00 12.96
CA VAL A 136 -5.77 -8.04 13.81
C VAL A 136 -4.71 -8.94 14.43
N GLN A 137 -5.11 -9.82 15.34
CA GLN A 137 -4.20 -10.82 15.92
C GLN A 137 -3.72 -11.78 14.82
N HIS A 138 -2.43 -12.09 14.84
CA HIS A 138 -1.77 -12.97 13.87
C HIS A 138 -0.63 -13.71 14.55
N ASP A 139 -0.29 -14.89 14.03
CA ASP A 139 0.96 -15.56 14.36
C ASP A 139 2.08 -15.06 13.42
N PRO A 140 3.24 -14.62 13.94
CA PRO A 140 4.33 -14.11 13.12
C PRO A 140 4.92 -15.13 12.12
N LYS A 141 4.94 -16.42 12.45
CA LYS A 141 5.47 -17.46 11.56
C LYS A 141 4.49 -17.69 10.41
N ASP A 142 3.20 -17.76 10.72
CA ASP A 142 2.15 -17.94 9.73
C ASP A 142 2.08 -16.74 8.78
N LEU A 143 2.15 -15.51 9.30
CA LEU A 143 2.15 -14.30 8.47
C LEU A 143 3.35 -14.27 7.51
N ARG A 144 4.54 -14.64 8.00
CA ARG A 144 5.75 -14.72 7.17
C ARG A 144 5.58 -15.75 6.05
N ALA A 145 5.05 -16.93 6.37
CA ALA A 145 4.79 -17.97 5.38
C ALA A 145 3.72 -17.52 4.37
N ALA A 146 2.62 -16.95 4.83
CA ALA A 146 1.52 -16.45 3.99
C ALA A 146 1.98 -15.35 3.04
N THR A 147 2.86 -14.44 3.48
CA THR A 147 3.43 -13.37 2.65
C THR A 147 4.23 -13.95 1.48
N ARG A 148 5.08 -14.94 1.75
CA ARG A 148 5.86 -15.64 0.71
C ARG A 148 4.96 -16.45 -0.23
N ASN A 149 3.98 -17.15 0.32
CA ASN A 149 3.04 -17.94 -0.47
C ASN A 149 2.18 -17.06 -1.39
N MET A 150 1.80 -15.87 -0.94
CA MET A 150 1.08 -14.89 -1.76
C MET A 150 1.96 -14.41 -2.93
N ALA A 151 3.20 -14.03 -2.66
CA ALA A 151 4.14 -13.62 -3.70
C ALA A 151 4.39 -14.76 -4.72
N ALA A 152 4.59 -15.98 -4.23
CA ALA A 152 4.74 -17.16 -5.08
C ALA A 152 3.49 -17.43 -5.94
N ALA A 153 2.29 -17.23 -5.39
CA ALA A 153 1.04 -17.40 -6.12
C ALA A 153 0.84 -16.36 -7.22
N TYR A 154 1.31 -15.11 -7.04
CA TYR A 154 1.31 -14.11 -8.10
C TYR A 154 2.18 -14.54 -9.29
N LEU A 155 3.40 -14.98 -9.02
CA LEU A 155 4.32 -15.46 -10.05
C LEU A 155 3.75 -16.70 -10.75
N ALA A 156 3.27 -17.68 -9.98
CA ALA A 156 2.68 -18.91 -10.51
C ALA A 156 1.40 -18.67 -11.33
N ALA A 157 0.66 -17.59 -11.04
CA ALA A 157 -0.53 -17.20 -11.81
C ALA A 157 -0.19 -16.58 -13.17
N GLY A 158 1.06 -16.17 -13.40
CA GLY A 158 1.51 -15.54 -14.64
C GLY A 158 1.75 -14.03 -14.54
N ILE A 159 1.85 -13.47 -13.33
CA ILE A 159 2.33 -12.09 -13.17
C ILE A 159 3.85 -12.10 -13.36
N ASP A 160 4.31 -11.36 -14.36
CA ASP A 160 5.70 -11.28 -14.79
C ASP A 160 6.38 -10.08 -14.10
N PRO A 161 7.44 -10.30 -13.29
CA PRO A 161 8.15 -9.22 -12.61
C PRO A 161 8.87 -8.24 -13.56
N ASP A 162 9.10 -8.63 -14.82
CA ASP A 162 9.69 -7.74 -15.83
C ASP A 162 8.64 -6.79 -16.44
N LYS A 163 7.35 -7.11 -16.30
CA LYS A 163 6.21 -6.29 -16.77
C LYS A 163 5.49 -5.55 -15.65
N ALA A 164 5.49 -6.10 -14.44
CA ALA A 164 4.73 -5.61 -13.31
C ALA A 164 5.60 -5.50 -12.04
N SER A 165 5.34 -4.48 -11.22
CA SER A 165 6.01 -4.33 -9.93
C SER A 165 5.35 -5.19 -8.87
N ILE A 166 6.02 -6.25 -8.42
CA ILE A 166 5.56 -7.10 -7.31
C ILE A 166 6.40 -6.82 -6.06
N PHE A 167 5.77 -6.47 -4.94
CA PHE A 167 6.50 -6.17 -3.70
C PHE A 167 5.68 -6.44 -2.43
N VAL A 168 6.38 -6.49 -1.30
CA VAL A 168 5.79 -6.58 0.04
C VAL A 168 5.70 -5.17 0.63
N GLN A 169 4.54 -4.82 1.19
CA GLN A 169 4.25 -3.47 1.68
C GLN A 169 5.28 -2.98 2.71
N SER A 170 5.58 -3.79 3.73
CA SER A 170 6.53 -3.43 4.79
C SER A 170 7.98 -3.21 4.31
N HIS A 171 8.34 -3.69 3.11
CA HIS A 171 9.67 -3.49 2.55
C HIS A 171 9.86 -2.07 1.99
N VAL A 172 8.78 -1.30 1.84
CA VAL A 172 8.80 0.07 1.32
C VAL A 172 8.35 1.02 2.43
N GLY A 173 9.31 1.59 3.16
CA GLY A 173 9.03 2.46 4.33
C GLY A 173 8.14 3.68 4.03
N ALA A 174 8.14 4.14 2.77
CA ALA A 174 7.33 5.28 2.32
C ALA A 174 5.81 5.09 2.50
N HIS A 175 5.30 3.85 2.57
CA HIS A 175 3.89 3.59 2.87
C HIS A 175 3.52 4.07 4.28
N SER A 176 4.32 3.71 5.28
CA SER A 176 4.09 4.12 6.67
C SER A 176 4.35 5.62 6.87
N GLU A 177 5.37 6.16 6.22
CA GLU A 177 5.69 7.59 6.27
C GLU A 177 4.54 8.43 5.69
N LEU A 178 4.03 8.06 4.51
CA LEU A 178 2.91 8.76 3.90
C LEU A 178 1.62 8.56 4.71
N SER A 179 1.36 7.36 5.24
CA SER A 179 0.20 7.12 6.12
C SER A 179 0.17 8.10 7.29
N TRP A 180 1.29 8.30 7.97
CA TRP A 180 1.39 9.25 9.07
C TRP A 180 1.08 10.69 8.66
N LEU A 181 1.60 11.13 7.51
CA LEU A 181 1.30 12.46 6.96
C LEU A 181 -0.18 12.61 6.61
N LEU A 182 -0.79 11.59 6.03
CA LEU A 182 -2.21 11.59 5.65
C LEU A 182 -3.12 11.55 6.89
N GLU A 183 -2.74 10.83 7.95
CA GLU A 183 -3.46 10.80 9.23
C GLU A 183 -3.58 12.22 9.81
N CYS A 184 -2.51 13.01 9.74
CA CYS A 184 -2.51 14.41 10.18
C CYS A 184 -3.47 15.32 9.39
N THR A 185 -3.92 14.87 8.22
CA THR A 185 -4.90 15.60 7.40
C THR A 185 -6.31 15.03 7.49
N THR A 186 -6.47 13.81 8.00
CA THR A 186 -7.73 13.05 7.98
C THR A 186 -8.52 13.28 9.26
N PRO A 187 -9.73 13.87 9.20
CA PRO A 187 -10.54 14.06 10.39
C PRO A 187 -10.98 12.73 11.02
N MET A 188 -10.86 12.61 12.34
CA MET A 188 -11.25 11.40 13.09
C MET A 188 -12.68 10.93 12.77
N GLY A 189 -13.61 11.88 12.61
CA GLY A 189 -15.02 11.56 12.29
C GLY A 189 -15.19 10.86 10.94
N TRP A 190 -14.27 11.02 9.99
CA TRP A 190 -14.33 10.30 8.71
C TRP A 190 -14.08 8.81 8.92
N LEU A 191 -13.10 8.48 9.76
CA LEU A 191 -12.73 7.10 10.10
C LEU A 191 -13.81 6.40 10.93
N GLN A 192 -14.35 7.09 11.94
CA GLN A 192 -15.38 6.53 12.84
C GLN A 192 -16.71 6.22 12.13
N ARG A 193 -16.96 6.81 10.95
CA ARG A 193 -18.16 6.54 10.14
C ARG A 193 -18.04 5.33 9.22
N MET A 194 -16.84 4.77 9.05
CA MET A 194 -16.61 3.63 8.17
C MET A 194 -17.40 2.39 8.65
N ILE A 195 -18.12 1.75 7.73
CA ILE A 195 -18.97 0.60 8.03
C ILE A 195 -18.10 -0.58 8.49
N GLN A 196 -17.01 -0.84 7.77
CA GLN A 196 -16.08 -1.93 8.13
C GLN A 196 -15.48 -1.74 9.52
N PHE A 197 -15.17 -0.50 9.92
CA PHE A 197 -14.68 -0.23 11.27
C PHE A 197 -15.75 -0.58 12.31
N LYS A 198 -16.98 -0.08 12.14
CA LYS A 198 -18.09 -0.35 13.08
C LYS A 198 -18.39 -1.84 13.23
N GLU A 199 -18.44 -2.58 12.12
CA GLU A 199 -18.71 -4.01 12.13
C GLU A 199 -17.58 -4.82 12.79
N LYS A 200 -16.33 -4.55 12.43
CA LYS A 200 -15.18 -5.26 13.00
C LYS A 200 -14.97 -4.88 14.47
N ALA A 201 -15.19 -3.61 14.83
CA ALA A 201 -15.11 -3.14 16.21
C ALA A 201 -16.16 -3.82 17.09
N ARG A 202 -17.41 -3.95 16.61
CA ARG A 202 -18.46 -4.68 17.33
C ARG A 202 -18.10 -6.15 17.57
N LYS A 203 -17.41 -6.79 16.62
CA LYS A 203 -16.95 -8.19 16.75
C LYS A 203 -15.78 -8.34 17.73
N GLN A 204 -14.87 -7.36 17.79
CA GLN A 204 -13.67 -7.39 18.64
C GLN A 204 -13.90 -6.86 20.06
N GLY A 205 -14.96 -6.09 20.30
CA GLY A 205 -15.29 -5.59 21.63
C GLY A 205 -14.22 -4.63 22.17
N GLU A 206 -13.65 -4.95 23.32
CA GLU A 206 -12.63 -4.11 23.98
C GLU A 206 -11.23 -4.22 23.33
N ASP A 207 -10.98 -5.24 22.52
CA ASP A 207 -9.67 -5.49 21.88
C ASP A 207 -9.43 -4.68 20.60
N VAL A 208 -10.27 -3.66 20.34
CA VAL A 208 -10.17 -2.84 19.13
C VAL A 208 -8.90 -2.01 19.14
N ARG A 209 -8.00 -2.33 18.22
CA ARG A 209 -6.71 -1.64 18.05
C ARG A 209 -6.87 -0.36 17.24
N ALA A 210 -6.04 0.64 17.53
CA ALA A 210 -5.98 1.88 16.75
C ALA A 210 -5.71 1.61 15.24
N GLY A 211 -4.94 0.57 14.92
CA GLY A 211 -4.71 0.14 13.54
C GLY A 211 -6.00 -0.21 12.79
N LEU A 212 -7.01 -0.77 13.46
CA LEU A 212 -8.30 -1.08 12.83
C LEU A 212 -9.09 0.18 12.47
N LEU A 213 -8.88 1.29 13.18
CA LEU A 213 -9.51 2.57 12.87
C LEU A 213 -8.76 3.32 11.75
N THR A 214 -7.43 3.21 11.73
CA THR A 214 -6.54 4.03 10.90
C THR A 214 -6.10 3.36 9.60
N TYR A 215 -6.26 2.04 9.44
CA TYR A 215 -5.87 1.35 8.20
C TYR A 215 -6.49 1.91 6.90
N PRO A 216 -7.69 2.54 6.88
CA PRO A 216 -8.16 3.17 5.64
C PRO A 216 -7.24 4.31 5.16
N VAL A 217 -6.53 4.97 6.08
CA VAL A 217 -5.52 5.98 5.74
C VAL A 217 -4.24 5.34 5.20
N LEU A 218 -3.83 4.19 5.76
CA LEU A 218 -2.74 3.39 5.20
C LEU A 218 -3.07 2.91 3.78
N MET A 219 -4.31 2.48 3.53
CA MET A 219 -4.78 2.13 2.18
C MET A 219 -4.71 3.33 1.23
N ALA A 220 -5.07 4.53 1.71
CA ALA A 220 -4.91 5.75 0.93
C ALA A 220 -3.44 6.03 0.60
N ALA A 221 -2.53 5.85 1.56
CA ALA A 221 -1.09 5.97 1.33
C ALA A 221 -0.60 4.97 0.27
N ASP A 222 -1.02 3.71 0.37
CA ASP A 222 -0.65 2.66 -0.59
C ASP A 222 -0.99 3.07 -2.03
N ILE A 223 -2.18 3.64 -2.24
CA ILE A 223 -2.66 4.04 -3.57
C ILE A 223 -1.98 5.33 -4.06
N LEU A 224 -1.90 6.34 -3.19
CA LEU A 224 -1.48 7.70 -3.57
C LEU A 224 0.04 7.80 -3.78
N LEU A 225 0.83 6.94 -3.14
CA LEU A 225 2.30 6.92 -3.25
C LEU A 225 2.76 6.69 -4.70
N TYR A 226 2.06 5.83 -5.45
CA TYR A 226 2.40 5.50 -6.85
C TYR A 226 1.65 6.39 -7.86
N GLY A 227 0.75 7.25 -7.39
CA GLY A 227 -0.13 8.03 -8.25
C GLY A 227 -0.98 7.13 -9.16
N ALA A 228 -1.59 6.10 -8.58
CA ALA A 228 -2.45 5.18 -9.32
C ALA A 228 -3.61 5.92 -10.01
N ASP A 229 -3.90 5.57 -11.26
CA ASP A 229 -5.08 6.00 -12.00
C ASP A 229 -6.30 5.19 -11.58
N LEU A 230 -6.10 3.88 -11.42
CA LEU A 230 -7.13 2.87 -11.37
C LEU A 230 -6.85 1.90 -10.22
N VAL A 231 -7.87 1.61 -9.41
CA VAL A 231 -7.74 0.68 -8.28
C VAL A 231 -8.82 -0.40 -8.38
N PRO A 232 -8.45 -1.68 -8.59
CA PRO A 232 -9.40 -2.78 -8.59
C PRO A 232 -9.92 -3.02 -7.17
N VAL A 233 -11.17 -2.62 -6.92
CA VAL A 233 -11.80 -2.78 -5.61
C VAL A 233 -13.09 -3.58 -5.72
N GLY A 234 -13.33 -4.46 -4.77
CA GLY A 234 -14.66 -5.07 -4.58
C GLY A 234 -15.63 -4.07 -3.94
N GLU A 235 -16.92 -4.37 -3.99
CA GLU A 235 -17.99 -3.52 -3.44
C GLU A 235 -17.72 -3.15 -1.97
N ASP A 236 -17.24 -4.11 -1.16
CA ASP A 236 -16.95 -3.91 0.26
C ASP A 236 -15.86 -2.84 0.53
N GLN A 237 -14.97 -2.58 -0.44
CA GLN A 237 -13.84 -1.67 -0.31
C GLN A 237 -14.08 -0.30 -0.97
N LYS A 238 -15.24 -0.12 -1.60
CA LYS A 238 -15.61 1.14 -2.28
C LYS A 238 -15.55 2.34 -1.33
N GLN A 239 -16.02 2.16 -0.09
CA GLN A 239 -16.01 3.23 0.92
C GLN A 239 -14.58 3.72 1.24
N HIS A 240 -13.59 2.82 1.26
CA HIS A 240 -12.20 3.21 1.50
C HIS A 240 -11.57 3.90 0.29
N LEU A 241 -11.97 3.53 -0.92
CA LEU A 241 -11.53 4.24 -2.13
C LEU A 241 -12.10 5.67 -2.17
N GLU A 242 -13.37 5.86 -1.81
CA GLU A 242 -13.93 7.22 -1.67
C GLU A 242 -13.21 8.03 -0.60
N LEU A 243 -12.90 7.44 0.56
CA LEU A 243 -12.08 8.11 1.57
C LEU A 243 -10.70 8.49 1.02
N THR A 244 -10.07 7.63 0.22
CA THR A 244 -8.78 7.90 -0.42
C THR A 244 -8.87 9.12 -1.34
N ARG A 245 -9.96 9.23 -2.11
CA ARG A 245 -10.23 10.37 -3.00
C ARG A 245 -10.43 11.65 -2.19
N ASP A 246 -11.24 11.61 -1.14
CA ASP A 246 -11.48 12.76 -0.25
C ASP A 246 -10.18 13.26 0.41
N ILE A 247 -9.32 12.34 0.87
CA ILE A 247 -8.00 12.67 1.44
C ILE A 247 -7.11 13.32 0.37
N ALA A 248 -7.05 12.76 -0.84
CA ALA A 248 -6.24 13.31 -1.93
C ALA A 248 -6.70 14.73 -2.32
N GLU A 249 -8.01 14.94 -2.44
CA GLU A 249 -8.59 16.26 -2.71
C GLU A 249 -8.30 17.26 -1.60
N ARG A 250 -8.44 16.85 -0.34
CA ARG A 250 -8.12 17.69 0.82
C ARG A 250 -6.65 18.10 0.84
N VAL A 251 -5.72 17.17 0.60
CA VAL A 251 -4.28 17.47 0.48
C VAL A 251 -4.03 18.43 -0.67
N ASN A 252 -4.65 18.22 -1.83
CA ASN A 252 -4.54 19.12 -2.98
C ASN A 252 -5.09 20.52 -2.70
N HIS A 253 -6.14 20.64 -1.90
CA HIS A 253 -6.70 21.93 -1.49
C HIS A 253 -5.76 22.67 -0.53
N LEU A 254 -5.23 21.97 0.48
CA LEU A 254 -4.36 22.56 1.51
C LEU A 254 -2.96 22.89 0.99
N TYR A 255 -2.42 22.00 0.16
CA TYR A 255 -1.01 21.99 -0.24
C TYR A 255 -0.81 22.02 -1.76
N GLY A 256 -1.84 22.37 -2.53
CA GLY A 256 -1.76 22.49 -3.98
C GLY A 256 -2.04 23.91 -4.51
N GLY A 257 -2.09 24.00 -5.83
CA GLY A 257 -2.47 25.20 -6.57
C GLY A 257 -1.50 26.37 -6.41
N LYS A 258 -1.98 27.56 -6.81
CA LYS A 258 -1.18 28.79 -6.79
C LYS A 258 -0.95 29.29 -5.35
N ALA A 259 -1.90 29.06 -4.45
CA ALA A 259 -1.80 29.47 -3.05
C ALA A 259 -0.62 28.79 -2.35
N TRP A 260 -0.46 27.47 -2.54
CA TRP A 260 0.68 26.75 -2.00
C TRP A 260 2.00 27.18 -2.65
N LYS A 261 2.00 27.44 -3.96
CA LYS A 261 3.19 27.97 -4.67
C LYS A 261 3.70 29.27 -4.04
N LYS A 262 2.80 30.19 -3.69
CA LYS A 262 3.14 31.45 -3.02
C LYS A 262 3.76 31.27 -1.63
N ARG A 263 3.54 30.12 -0.99
CA ARG A 263 4.09 29.75 0.33
C ARG A 263 5.41 28.96 0.24
N GLY A 264 6.00 28.87 -0.96
CA GLY A 264 7.25 28.14 -1.20
C GLY A 264 7.07 26.69 -1.68
N GLY A 265 5.84 26.25 -1.95
CA GLY A 265 5.55 24.91 -2.46
C GLY A 265 5.75 24.74 -3.96
N ARG A 266 5.70 23.49 -4.44
CA ARG A 266 5.87 23.13 -5.87
C ARG A 266 4.78 23.71 -6.78
N GLY A 267 3.61 24.04 -6.21
CA GLY A 267 2.42 24.45 -6.95
C GLY A 267 1.76 23.30 -7.73
N GLY A 268 0.57 23.54 -8.30
CA GLY A 268 -0.18 22.51 -9.03
C GLY A 268 -0.79 21.45 -8.12
N ARG A 269 -1.12 20.27 -8.66
CA ARG A 269 -1.68 19.16 -7.89
C ARG A 269 -0.56 18.38 -7.19
N VAL A 270 -0.75 18.02 -5.92
CA VAL A 270 0.21 17.24 -5.13
C VAL A 270 -0.01 15.74 -5.34
N LEU A 271 -1.25 15.29 -5.20
CA LEU A 271 -1.64 13.88 -5.27
C LEU A 271 -2.62 13.66 -6.43
N LYS A 272 -2.43 12.58 -7.17
CA LYS A 272 -3.40 12.14 -8.17
C LYS A 272 -4.63 11.55 -7.46
N VAL A 273 -5.83 11.79 -8.00
CA VAL A 273 -7.07 11.24 -7.43
C VAL A 273 -7.38 9.95 -8.19
N PRO A 274 -7.47 8.79 -7.51
CA PRO A 274 -7.67 7.50 -8.16
C PRO A 274 -9.14 7.26 -8.51
N GLU A 275 -9.39 6.47 -9.55
CA GLU A 275 -10.73 6.01 -9.96
C GLU A 275 -10.90 4.50 -9.70
N PRO A 276 -12.13 4.03 -9.41
CA PRO A 276 -12.40 2.60 -9.28
C PRO A 276 -12.19 1.89 -10.61
N PHE A 277 -11.54 0.73 -10.57
CA PHE A 277 -11.47 -0.20 -11.68
C PHE A 277 -12.40 -1.38 -11.39
N ILE A 278 -13.46 -1.49 -12.17
CA ILE A 278 -14.38 -2.63 -12.09
C ILE A 278 -13.95 -3.62 -13.16
N PRO A 279 -13.23 -4.70 -12.80
CA PRO A 279 -12.91 -5.73 -13.78
C PRO A 279 -14.20 -6.37 -14.30
N PRO A 280 -14.20 -6.90 -15.54
CA PRO A 280 -15.32 -7.72 -16.03
C PRO A 280 -15.63 -8.82 -15.01
N ALA A 281 -16.92 -9.11 -14.83
CA ALA A 281 -17.42 -9.93 -13.73
C ALA A 281 -16.58 -11.21 -13.55
N GLY A 282 -15.77 -11.24 -12.49
CA GLY A 282 -14.99 -12.41 -12.11
C GLY A 282 -15.90 -13.56 -11.69
N ALA A 283 -15.42 -14.79 -11.80
CA ALA A 283 -16.22 -15.95 -11.40
C ALA A 283 -16.49 -15.88 -9.89
N ARG A 284 -17.77 -15.76 -9.52
CA ARG A 284 -18.21 -15.86 -8.12
C ARG A 284 -18.26 -17.33 -7.72
N ILE A 285 -17.16 -17.82 -7.16
CA ILE A 285 -17.06 -19.20 -6.70
C ILE A 285 -17.69 -19.35 -5.31
N MET A 286 -18.68 -20.25 -5.20
CA MET A 286 -19.41 -20.55 -3.97
C MET A 286 -18.69 -21.63 -3.14
N SER A 287 -19.05 -21.75 -1.87
CA SER A 287 -18.59 -22.84 -1.00
C SER A 287 -19.05 -24.18 -1.55
N LEU A 288 -18.20 -25.21 -1.45
CA LEU A 288 -18.54 -26.58 -1.89
C LEU A 288 -19.61 -27.23 -0.98
N GLN A 289 -19.75 -26.75 0.25
CA GLN A 289 -20.70 -27.29 1.22
C GLN A 289 -21.99 -26.48 1.31
N ASP A 290 -21.92 -25.19 0.96
CA ASP A 290 -23.05 -24.28 0.99
C ASP A 290 -23.01 -23.41 -0.28
N GLY A 291 -23.79 -23.82 -1.28
CA GLY A 291 -23.88 -23.11 -2.55
C GLY A 291 -24.48 -21.71 -2.46
N THR A 292 -25.04 -21.31 -1.31
CA THR A 292 -25.57 -19.95 -1.07
C THR A 292 -24.51 -19.00 -0.51
N ALA A 293 -23.44 -19.54 0.09
CA ALA A 293 -22.34 -18.77 0.66
C ALA A 293 -21.13 -18.70 -0.29
N LYS A 294 -20.48 -17.53 -0.35
CA LYS A 294 -19.23 -17.36 -1.11
C LYS A 294 -18.11 -18.19 -0.47
N MET A 295 -17.24 -18.81 -1.29
CA MET A 295 -16.05 -19.51 -0.79
C MET A 295 -15.19 -18.55 0.04
N SER A 296 -14.86 -18.94 1.28
CA SER A 296 -14.17 -18.08 2.26
C SER A 296 -12.89 -18.69 2.81
N LYS A 297 -11.88 -17.82 2.97
CA LYS A 297 -10.61 -18.10 3.65
C LYS A 297 -10.77 -18.46 5.13
N SER A 298 -11.84 -17.99 5.76
CA SER A 298 -12.07 -18.13 7.20
C SER A 298 -13.15 -19.16 7.55
N ALA A 299 -13.67 -19.91 6.58
CA ALA A 299 -14.58 -21.01 6.87
C ALA A 299 -13.85 -22.06 7.73
N GLU A 300 -14.52 -22.54 8.79
CA GLU A 300 -13.98 -23.53 9.73
C GLU A 300 -13.67 -24.85 9.03
N ASN A 301 -14.56 -25.28 8.13
CA ASN A 301 -14.38 -26.53 7.39
C ASN A 301 -13.54 -26.31 6.13
N ASP A 302 -12.33 -26.86 6.08
CA ASP A 302 -11.46 -26.77 4.90
C ASP A 302 -12.05 -27.47 3.66
N ALA A 303 -12.93 -28.45 3.84
CA ALA A 303 -13.62 -29.11 2.72
C ALA A 303 -14.62 -28.18 1.99
N SER A 304 -14.97 -27.03 2.58
CA SER A 304 -15.80 -26.01 1.92
C SER A 304 -15.08 -25.27 0.78
N ARG A 305 -13.75 -25.43 0.65
CA ARG A 305 -12.92 -24.70 -0.31
C ARG A 305 -11.84 -25.57 -0.95
N ILE A 306 -11.44 -25.18 -2.16
CA ILE A 306 -10.27 -25.75 -2.85
C ILE A 306 -9.10 -24.80 -2.65
N ASN A 307 -8.07 -25.22 -1.94
CA ASN A 307 -6.85 -24.42 -1.79
C ASN A 307 -5.99 -24.56 -3.05
N LEU A 308 -5.24 -23.51 -3.41
CA LEU A 308 -4.34 -23.57 -4.59
C LEU A 308 -3.18 -24.55 -4.40
N THR A 309 -2.94 -25.01 -3.18
CA THR A 309 -1.91 -25.98 -2.81
C THR A 309 -2.46 -27.38 -2.56
N ASP A 310 -3.76 -27.61 -2.79
CA ASP A 310 -4.34 -28.95 -2.65
C ASP A 310 -3.82 -29.85 -3.78
N ASP A 311 -3.50 -31.11 -3.46
CA ASP A 311 -3.13 -32.10 -4.47
C ASP A 311 -4.37 -32.60 -5.25
N ALA A 312 -4.13 -33.32 -6.36
CA ALA A 312 -5.20 -33.80 -7.22
C ALA A 312 -6.21 -34.72 -6.50
N ALA A 313 -5.74 -35.52 -5.54
CA ALA A 313 -6.59 -36.45 -4.80
C ALA A 313 -7.50 -35.69 -3.82
N ALA A 314 -6.97 -34.70 -3.11
CA ALA A 314 -7.70 -33.82 -2.22
C ALA A 314 -8.75 -33.01 -2.99
N ILE A 315 -8.39 -32.44 -4.14
CA ILE A 315 -9.32 -31.72 -5.02
C ILE A 315 -10.47 -32.64 -5.44
N ALA A 316 -10.16 -33.83 -5.97
CA ALA A 316 -11.18 -34.79 -6.41
C ALA A 316 -12.09 -35.22 -5.25
N SER A 317 -11.52 -35.48 -4.06
CA SER A 317 -12.30 -35.84 -2.88
C SER A 317 -13.22 -34.71 -2.40
N LYS A 318 -12.78 -33.45 -2.49
CA LYS A 318 -13.59 -32.29 -2.08
C LYS A 318 -14.74 -32.03 -3.04
N ILE A 319 -14.54 -32.24 -4.34
CA ILE A 319 -15.58 -32.05 -5.37
C ILE A 319 -16.61 -33.19 -5.37
N LYS A 320 -16.18 -34.42 -5.06
CA LYS A 320 -17.07 -35.61 -5.08
C LYS A 320 -18.09 -35.65 -3.94
N ARG A 321 -17.76 -35.03 -2.80
CA ARG A 321 -18.63 -34.99 -1.61
C ARG A 321 -19.70 -33.91 -1.77
#